data_AF-A0A951JE56-F1
#
_entry.id   AF-A0A951JE56-F1
#
_cell.length_a   1.000
_cell.length_b   1.000
_cell.length_c   1.000
_cell.angle_alpha   90.00
_cell.angle_beta   90.00
_cell.angle_gamma   90.00
#
_symmetry.space_group_name_H-M   'P 1'
#
loop_
_entity.id
_entity.type
_entity.pdbx_description
1 polymer ?
#
loop_
_entity_poly.entity_id
_entity_poly.type
_entity_poly.pdbx_seq_one_letter_code
_entity_poly.pdbx_strand_id
1 'polypeptide(L)'
;LAEPLRQAVAGSLSRSVRNRRPRHAEIDWNRTIRANLRHYQREYRTIVPETRVGWGRRRSSLRDVILLIDQSGSMASSAVYSGIFGSVLASLPALSTRVIAFDTAVADLSDALHDPVDVLFGIRLGGGTDINHALSYAQQWVRRPQETVMFLVSDLYEGGDQASMLKRTAALVAAGVQVIALLALSDDGAPSFDHRVAAAMAGFGVPAFACTPDQFPELVAAALQKRDVSQWAAERGIATQRSG
;
A
#
# COMPACT_ATOMS: atom_id res chain seq x y z
N LEU A 1 -16.98 10.53 -2.23
CA LEU A 1 -15.53 10.17 -2.26
C LEU A 1 -15.23 8.72 -2.70
N ALA A 2 -16.22 7.82 -2.85
CA ALA A 2 -15.97 6.38 -3.06
C ALA A 2 -15.73 5.91 -4.52
N GLU A 3 -16.03 6.71 -5.54
CA GLU A 3 -16.12 6.22 -6.92
C GLU A 3 -14.77 6.17 -7.68
N PRO A 4 -13.89 7.19 -7.62
CA PRO A 4 -12.62 7.17 -8.36
C PRO A 4 -11.68 6.06 -7.90
N LEU A 5 -11.65 5.84 -6.58
CA LEU A 5 -10.85 4.84 -5.91
C LEU A 5 -11.35 3.42 -6.25
N ARG A 6 -12.67 3.21 -6.29
CA ARG A 6 -13.26 1.93 -6.74
C ARG A 6 -12.98 1.64 -8.19
N GLN A 7 -13.05 2.63 -9.09
CA GLN A 7 -12.73 2.43 -10.51
C GLN A 7 -11.25 2.11 -10.75
N ALA A 8 -10.32 2.76 -10.03
CA ALA A 8 -8.89 2.45 -10.09
C ALA A 8 -8.55 1.01 -9.61
N VAL A 9 -9.38 0.48 -8.71
CA VAL A 9 -9.20 -0.79 -7.98
C VAL A 9 -10.04 -1.93 -8.58
N ALA A 10 -10.90 -1.68 -9.58
CA ALA A 10 -11.85 -2.65 -10.14
C ALA A 10 -11.38 -3.41 -11.40
N GLY A 11 -10.09 -3.34 -11.75
CA GLY A 11 -9.49 -4.08 -12.87
C GLY A 11 -9.66 -5.60 -12.82
N SER A 12 -10.10 -6.17 -13.96
CA SER A 12 -10.30 -7.57 -14.38
C SER A 12 -10.59 -8.67 -13.34
N LEU A 13 -11.84 -9.16 -13.36
CA LEU A 13 -12.30 -10.40 -12.73
C LEU A 13 -11.52 -11.63 -13.23
N SER A 14 -10.75 -12.28 -12.36
CA SER A 14 -10.03 -13.52 -12.68
C SER A 14 -10.95 -14.75 -12.55
N ARG A 15 -11.12 -15.51 -13.65
CA ARG A 15 -12.05 -16.67 -13.76
C ARG A 15 -11.49 -18.00 -13.22
N SER A 16 -10.30 -18.01 -12.61
CA SER A 16 -9.55 -19.24 -12.30
C SER A 16 -9.61 -19.71 -10.84
N VAL A 17 -10.21 -18.93 -9.93
CA VAL A 17 -10.27 -19.28 -8.49
C VAL A 17 -11.58 -19.96 -8.13
N ARG A 18 -11.57 -20.76 -7.04
CA ARG A 18 -12.70 -21.58 -6.59
C ARG A 18 -13.22 -21.07 -5.25
N ASN A 19 -14.53 -21.00 -5.07
CA ASN A 19 -15.17 -20.70 -3.79
C ASN A 19 -15.97 -21.92 -3.30
N ARG A 20 -15.70 -22.42 -2.09
CA ARG A 20 -16.42 -23.56 -1.47
C ARG A 20 -17.58 -23.14 -0.53
N ARG A 21 -17.79 -21.83 -0.35
CA ARG A 21 -18.94 -21.24 0.33
C ARG A 21 -19.56 -20.10 -0.52
N PRO A 22 -20.07 -20.40 -1.72
CA PRO A 22 -20.68 -19.37 -2.56
C PRO A 22 -22.04 -18.89 -2.05
N ARG A 23 -22.35 -17.61 -2.32
CA ARG A 23 -23.74 -17.12 -2.26
C ARG A 23 -24.55 -17.72 -3.40
N HIS A 24 -25.88 -17.73 -3.28
CA HIS A 24 -26.76 -18.39 -4.27
C HIS A 24 -26.52 -17.95 -5.72
N ALA A 25 -26.29 -16.64 -5.93
CA ALA A 25 -26.01 -16.06 -7.25
C ALA A 25 -24.62 -16.41 -7.83
N GLU A 26 -23.73 -17.02 -7.03
CA GLU A 26 -22.33 -17.29 -7.38
C GLU A 26 -22.06 -18.78 -7.61
N ILE A 27 -23.11 -19.62 -7.50
CA ILE A 27 -23.01 -21.08 -7.60
C ILE A 27 -22.77 -21.47 -9.07
N ASP A 28 -21.72 -22.24 -9.31
CA ASP A 28 -21.57 -22.99 -10.55
C ASP A 28 -22.40 -24.27 -10.42
N TRP A 29 -23.65 -24.22 -10.91
CA TRP A 29 -24.59 -25.33 -10.79
C TRP A 29 -24.09 -26.59 -11.50
N ASN A 30 -23.45 -26.47 -12.66
CA ASN A 30 -22.93 -27.62 -13.40
C ASN A 30 -21.84 -28.36 -12.59
N ARG A 31 -20.90 -27.62 -12.00
CA ARG A 31 -19.86 -28.23 -11.15
C ARG A 31 -20.40 -28.70 -9.81
N THR A 32 -21.33 -27.97 -9.21
CA THR A 32 -22.00 -28.37 -7.96
C THR A 32 -22.76 -29.68 -8.15
N ILE A 33 -23.50 -29.84 -9.25
CA ILE A 33 -24.18 -31.09 -9.59
C ILE A 33 -23.18 -32.24 -9.69
N ARG A 34 -22.12 -32.09 -10.52
CA ARG A 34 -21.08 -33.12 -10.70
C ARG A 34 -20.41 -33.53 -9.39
N ALA A 35 -20.09 -32.56 -8.52
CA ALA A 35 -19.43 -32.80 -7.24
C ALA A 35 -20.33 -33.54 -6.22
N ASN A 36 -21.65 -33.52 -6.42
CA ASN A 36 -22.64 -34.12 -5.51
C ASN A 36 -23.43 -35.26 -6.15
N LEU A 37 -23.05 -35.76 -7.33
CA LEU A 37 -23.74 -36.89 -7.97
C LEU A 37 -23.84 -38.13 -7.05
N ARG A 38 -22.87 -38.31 -6.15
CA ARG A 38 -22.89 -39.37 -5.11
C ARG A 38 -24.08 -39.27 -4.14
N HIS A 39 -24.74 -38.12 -4.08
CA HIS A 39 -25.86 -37.80 -3.18
C HIS A 39 -27.21 -37.76 -3.93
N TYR A 40 -27.29 -38.39 -5.10
CA TYR A 40 -28.54 -38.49 -5.85
C TYR A 40 -29.55 -39.38 -5.13
N GLN A 41 -30.75 -38.86 -4.91
CA GLN A 41 -31.86 -39.61 -4.32
C GLN A 41 -32.86 -39.99 -5.42
N ARG A 42 -32.91 -41.27 -5.75
CA ARG A 42 -33.72 -41.79 -6.87
C ARG A 42 -35.21 -41.58 -6.68
N GLU A 43 -35.70 -41.72 -5.45
CA GLU A 43 -37.10 -41.53 -5.08
C GLU A 43 -37.58 -40.11 -5.40
N TYR A 44 -36.80 -39.10 -5.05
CA TYR A 44 -37.13 -37.68 -5.25
C TYR A 44 -36.61 -37.11 -6.57
N ARG A 45 -35.92 -37.92 -7.39
CA ARG A 45 -35.21 -37.50 -8.61
C ARG A 45 -34.38 -36.23 -8.42
N THR A 46 -33.74 -36.10 -7.25
CA THR A 46 -33.09 -34.86 -6.79
C THR A 46 -31.68 -35.14 -6.28
N ILE A 47 -30.78 -34.16 -6.45
CA ILE A 47 -29.43 -34.18 -5.89
C ILE A 47 -29.38 -33.17 -4.74
N VAL A 48 -28.96 -33.62 -3.55
CA VAL A 48 -28.77 -32.72 -2.40
C VAL A 48 -27.33 -32.17 -2.43
N PRO A 49 -27.14 -30.85 -2.59
CA PRO A 49 -25.81 -30.27 -2.70
C PRO A 49 -25.14 -30.09 -1.32
N GLU A 50 -24.40 -31.11 -0.87
CA GLU A 50 -23.52 -31.03 0.32
C GLU A 50 -22.33 -30.09 0.06
N THR A 51 -21.63 -30.27 -1.07
CA THR A 51 -20.48 -29.47 -1.46
C THR A 51 -20.89 -28.44 -2.52
N ARG A 52 -21.09 -27.18 -2.12
CA ARG A 52 -21.37 -26.10 -3.08
C ARG A 52 -20.08 -25.59 -3.72
N VAL A 53 -20.03 -25.60 -5.05
CA VAL A 53 -18.89 -25.09 -5.82
C VAL A 53 -19.32 -23.79 -6.50
N GLY A 54 -18.66 -22.70 -6.12
CA GLY A 54 -18.88 -21.40 -6.72
C GLY A 54 -17.74 -20.96 -7.62
N TRP A 55 -18.05 -20.01 -8.48
CA TRP A 55 -17.04 -19.19 -9.14
C TRP A 55 -16.25 -18.44 -8.06
N GLY A 56 -14.96 -18.71 -7.92
CA GLY A 56 -14.12 -17.95 -7.02
C GLY A 56 -13.71 -16.64 -7.67
N ARG A 57 -13.86 -15.54 -6.94
CA ARG A 57 -13.18 -14.29 -7.29
C ARG A 57 -11.77 -14.38 -6.70
N ARG A 58 -10.74 -14.46 -7.53
CA ARG A 58 -9.44 -13.93 -7.10
C ARG A 58 -9.63 -12.42 -7.13
N ARG A 59 -9.72 -11.77 -5.98
CA ARG A 59 -9.14 -10.43 -5.89
C ARG A 59 -7.64 -10.67 -5.93
N SER A 60 -7.07 -10.85 -7.12
CA SER A 60 -5.65 -10.53 -7.23
C SER A 60 -5.57 -9.07 -6.82
N SER A 61 -4.74 -8.74 -5.84
CA SER A 61 -4.38 -7.34 -5.69
C SER A 61 -3.91 -6.87 -7.07
N LEU A 62 -4.57 -5.85 -7.60
CA LEU A 62 -4.19 -5.30 -8.91
C LEU A 62 -2.84 -4.60 -8.83
N ARG A 63 -2.48 -4.21 -7.61
CA ARG A 63 -1.30 -3.46 -7.26
C ARG A 63 -0.84 -3.83 -5.85
N ASP A 64 0.45 -3.73 -5.64
CA ASP A 64 1.08 -3.92 -4.35
C ASP A 64 1.42 -2.52 -3.79
N VAL A 65 1.07 -2.25 -2.53
CA VAL A 65 1.40 -1.00 -1.86
C VAL A 65 2.27 -1.30 -0.65
N ILE A 66 3.42 -0.64 -0.55
CA ILE A 66 4.30 -0.71 0.60
C ILE A 66 4.35 0.68 1.24
N LEU A 67 3.94 0.79 2.49
CA LEU A 67 3.99 2.02 3.26
C LEU A 67 5.10 1.88 4.31
N LEU A 68 6.19 2.63 4.12
CA LEU A 68 7.27 2.79 5.08
C LEU A 68 6.97 4.02 5.93
N ILE A 69 7.03 3.88 7.25
CA ILE A 69 6.68 4.94 8.18
C ILE A 69 7.79 5.13 9.19
N ASP A 70 8.41 6.29 9.14
CA ASP A 70 9.43 6.73 10.07
C ASP A 70 8.82 7.05 11.44
N GLN A 71 9.37 6.43 12.48
CA GLN A 71 8.98 6.56 13.89
C GLN A 71 10.10 7.16 14.74
N SER A 72 11.04 7.88 14.11
CA SER A 72 12.05 8.64 14.82
C SER A 72 11.43 9.76 15.66
N GLY A 73 12.24 10.31 16.58
CA GLY A 73 11.80 11.36 17.49
C GLY A 73 11.26 12.62 16.79
N SER A 74 11.81 13.00 15.63
CA SER A 74 11.30 14.13 14.83
C SER A 74 9.94 13.84 14.18
N MET A 75 9.62 12.57 13.97
CA MET A 75 8.37 12.10 13.39
C MET A 75 7.30 11.77 14.45
N ALA A 76 7.58 12.01 15.73
CA ALA A 76 6.66 11.67 16.83
C ALA A 76 5.29 12.36 16.72
N SER A 77 5.24 13.63 16.32
CA SER A 77 3.98 14.36 16.07
C SER A 77 3.19 13.79 14.88
N SER A 78 3.88 13.06 14.00
CA SER A 78 3.35 12.46 12.79
C SER A 78 2.94 10.99 12.96
N ALA A 79 3.07 10.42 14.16
CA ALA A 79 2.67 9.06 14.46
C ALA A 79 1.19 8.79 14.12
N VAL A 80 0.32 9.80 14.30
CA VAL A 80 -1.12 9.75 13.97
C VAL A 80 -1.36 9.42 12.50
N TYR A 81 -0.49 9.89 11.60
CA TYR A 81 -0.63 9.63 10.16
C TYR A 81 -0.51 8.14 9.82
N SER A 82 0.23 7.38 10.62
CA SER A 82 0.41 5.93 10.45
C SER A 82 -0.92 5.18 10.51
N GLY A 83 -1.72 5.46 11.54
CA GLY A 83 -3.02 4.82 11.73
C GLY A 83 -4.02 5.22 10.65
N ILE A 84 -4.02 6.49 10.24
CA ILE A 84 -4.95 6.99 9.22
C ILE A 84 -4.61 6.43 7.84
N PHE A 85 -3.36 6.51 7.40
CA PHE A 85 -2.91 5.95 6.12
C PHE A 85 -3.09 4.43 6.08
N GLY A 86 -2.75 3.74 7.17
CA GLY A 86 -3.00 2.31 7.34
C GLY A 86 -4.47 1.96 7.16
N SER A 87 -5.37 2.69 7.83
CA SER A 87 -6.83 2.48 7.73
C SER A 87 -7.37 2.73 6.33
N VAL A 88 -6.89 3.79 5.65
CA VAL A 88 -7.26 4.08 4.27
C VAL A 88 -6.87 2.90 3.37
N LEU A 89 -5.64 2.39 3.49
CA LEU A 89 -5.17 1.27 2.69
C LEU A 89 -5.87 -0.05 3.04
N ALA A 90 -6.20 -0.29 4.31
CA ALA A 90 -6.97 -1.45 4.75
C ALA A 90 -8.40 -1.43 4.18
N SER A 91 -8.98 -0.25 3.97
CA SER A 91 -10.29 -0.09 3.35
C SER A 91 -10.30 -0.41 1.84
N LEU A 92 -9.14 -0.70 1.24
CA LEU A 92 -8.95 -0.91 -0.20
C LEU A 92 -8.71 -2.39 -0.56
N PRO A 93 -9.77 -3.19 -0.75
CA PRO A 93 -9.64 -4.64 -0.82
C PRO A 93 -8.98 -5.21 -2.08
N ALA A 94 -8.65 -4.40 -3.10
CA ALA A 94 -7.87 -4.88 -4.25
C ALA A 94 -6.41 -4.39 -4.24
N LEU A 95 -5.93 -3.91 -3.09
CA LEU A 95 -4.51 -3.69 -2.82
C LEU A 95 -3.98 -4.81 -1.94
N SER A 96 -2.74 -5.21 -2.21
CA SER A 96 -1.94 -5.97 -1.25
C SER A 96 -1.07 -4.95 -0.54
N THR A 97 -1.46 -4.60 0.67
CA THR A 97 -0.79 -3.57 1.46
C THR A 97 0.20 -4.20 2.42
N ARG A 98 1.40 -3.61 2.52
CA ARG A 98 2.29 -3.78 3.66
C ARG A 98 2.51 -2.45 4.36
N VAL A 99 2.48 -2.47 5.68
CA VAL A 99 2.82 -1.31 6.51
C VAL A 99 4.01 -1.69 7.35
N ILE A 100 5.08 -0.92 7.22
CA ILE A 100 6.35 -1.16 7.88
C ILE A 100 6.68 0.12 8.63
N ALA A 101 6.71 0.04 9.95
CA ALA A 101 7.22 1.10 10.80
C ALA A 101 8.72 0.90 11.02
N PHE A 102 9.49 1.98 11.06
CA PHE A 102 10.92 1.90 11.29
C PHE A 102 11.45 3.09 12.07
N ASP A 103 12.52 2.83 12.79
CA ASP A 103 13.43 3.81 13.38
C ASP A 103 14.86 3.35 13.04
N THR A 104 15.61 2.81 14.00
CA THR A 104 16.82 1.99 13.78
C THR A 104 16.51 0.49 13.58
N ALA A 105 15.33 0.05 14.02
CA ALA A 105 14.77 -1.26 13.82
C ALA A 105 13.58 -1.20 12.86
N VAL A 106 13.15 -2.37 12.36
CA VAL A 106 12.02 -2.49 11.43
C VAL A 106 10.95 -3.37 12.05
N ALA A 107 9.71 -2.89 12.04
CA ALA A 107 8.52 -3.62 12.48
C ALA A 107 7.51 -3.71 11.33
N ASP A 108 7.12 -4.93 10.96
CA ASP A 108 6.04 -5.17 10.00
C ASP A 108 4.69 -5.13 10.75
N LEU A 109 3.89 -4.11 10.46
CA LEU A 109 2.57 -3.85 11.05
C LEU A 109 1.43 -4.26 10.11
N SER A 110 1.72 -5.05 9.07
CA SER A 110 0.71 -5.43 8.07
C SER A 110 -0.47 -6.19 8.68
N ASP A 111 -0.26 -6.96 9.75
CA ASP A 111 -1.33 -7.69 10.45
C ASP A 111 -2.19 -6.77 11.33
N ALA A 112 -1.64 -5.63 11.77
CA ALA A 112 -2.34 -4.62 12.56
C ALA A 112 -3.19 -3.66 11.70
N LEU A 113 -3.11 -3.75 10.36
CA LEU A 113 -3.85 -2.88 9.43
C LEU A 113 -5.37 -2.83 9.67
N HIS A 114 -5.95 -3.85 10.28
CA HIS A 114 -7.39 -3.93 10.54
C HIS A 114 -7.82 -3.12 11.77
N ASP A 115 -6.87 -2.70 12.60
CA ASP A 115 -7.11 -1.83 13.74
C ASP A 115 -6.13 -0.65 13.74
N PRO A 116 -6.58 0.58 13.40
CA PRO A 116 -5.72 1.76 13.46
C PRO A 116 -5.09 1.98 14.83
N VAL A 117 -5.76 1.56 15.90
CA VAL A 117 -5.28 1.72 17.27
C VAL A 117 -4.00 0.89 17.46
N ASP A 118 -3.99 -0.35 17.00
CA ASP A 118 -2.82 -1.22 17.08
C ASP A 118 -1.64 -0.69 16.25
N VAL A 119 -1.91 -0.05 15.10
CA VAL A 119 -0.87 0.64 14.30
C VAL A 119 -0.29 1.84 15.05
N LEU A 120 -1.11 2.59 15.78
CA LEU A 120 -0.69 3.75 16.57
C LEU A 120 0.09 3.35 17.84
N PHE A 121 -0.29 2.25 18.49
CA PHE A 121 0.34 1.81 19.75
C PHE A 121 1.46 0.77 19.54
N GLY A 122 1.60 0.20 18.34
CA GLY A 122 2.73 -0.67 17.96
C GLY A 122 4.05 0.08 17.78
N ILE A 123 4.03 1.42 17.91
CA ILE A 123 5.16 2.32 17.71
C ILE A 123 6.04 2.33 18.97
N ARG A 124 7.28 1.86 18.83
CA ARG A 124 8.34 2.11 19.82
C ARG A 124 9.23 3.22 19.26
N LEU A 125 9.28 4.36 19.95
CA LEU A 125 10.15 5.48 19.59
C LEU A 125 11.60 5.13 19.98
N GLY A 126 12.46 4.91 19.00
CA GLY A 126 13.91 4.83 19.16
C GLY A 126 14.59 6.13 18.72
N GLY A 127 15.73 6.44 19.35
CA GLY A 127 16.43 7.73 19.20
C GLY A 127 17.20 7.93 17.89
N GLY A 128 16.82 7.29 16.78
CA GLY A 128 17.49 7.43 15.49
C GLY A 128 16.67 6.88 14.33
N THR A 129 17.19 7.04 13.11
CA THR A 129 16.51 6.68 11.86
C THR A 129 17.48 5.93 10.95
N ASP A 130 17.06 4.79 10.39
CA ASP A 130 17.80 4.04 9.37
C ASP A 130 16.86 3.74 8.18
N ILE A 131 16.75 4.70 7.27
CA ILE A 131 15.87 4.61 6.10
C ILE A 131 16.41 3.55 5.13
N ASN A 132 17.73 3.46 4.96
CA ASN A 132 18.37 2.44 4.14
C ASN A 132 18.01 1.02 4.59
N HIS A 133 18.03 0.74 5.89
CA HIS A 133 17.65 -0.56 6.44
C HIS A 133 16.17 -0.85 6.18
N ALA A 134 15.28 0.13 6.40
CA ALA A 134 13.85 0.00 6.09
C ALA A 134 13.59 -0.27 4.59
N LEU A 135 14.27 0.45 3.68
CA LEU A 135 14.20 0.22 2.24
C LEU A 135 14.73 -1.17 1.86
N SER A 136 15.82 -1.62 2.49
CA SER A 136 16.37 -2.97 2.29
C SER A 136 15.37 -4.05 2.69
N TYR A 137 14.73 -3.90 3.85
CA TYR A 137 13.67 -4.77 4.31
C TYR A 137 12.46 -4.73 3.37
N ALA A 138 12.00 -3.55 2.94
CA ALA A 138 10.88 -3.39 2.02
C ALA A 138 11.13 -4.04 0.66
N GLN A 139 12.37 -3.95 0.15
CA GLN A 139 12.77 -4.49 -1.14
C GLN A 139 12.52 -6.01 -1.26
N GLN A 140 12.63 -6.76 -0.15
CA GLN A 140 12.36 -8.21 -0.15
C GLN A 140 10.90 -8.55 -0.49
N TRP A 141 9.98 -7.59 -0.33
CA TRP A 141 8.55 -7.75 -0.57
C TRP A 141 8.12 -7.31 -1.96
N VAL A 142 9.00 -6.63 -2.72
CA VAL A 142 8.74 -6.18 -4.08
C VAL A 142 8.80 -7.37 -5.04
N ARG A 143 7.64 -7.95 -5.34
CA ARG A 143 7.51 -9.09 -6.26
C ARG A 143 7.25 -8.68 -7.71
N ARG A 144 6.53 -7.57 -7.90
CA ARG A 144 6.11 -7.05 -9.22
C ARG A 144 6.42 -5.56 -9.27
N PRO A 145 7.68 -5.17 -9.53
CA PRO A 145 8.10 -3.77 -9.43
C PRO A 145 7.16 -2.79 -10.16
N GLN A 146 6.78 -3.10 -11.40
CA GLN A 146 5.93 -2.25 -12.24
C GLN A 146 4.48 -2.14 -11.77
N GLU A 147 4.06 -2.97 -10.82
CA GLU A 147 2.74 -2.95 -10.17
C GLU A 147 2.84 -2.55 -8.68
N THR A 148 4.02 -2.12 -8.23
CA THR A 148 4.29 -1.75 -6.83
C THR A 148 4.39 -0.24 -6.68
N VAL A 149 3.64 0.32 -5.74
CA VAL A 149 3.79 1.69 -5.25
C VAL A 149 4.38 1.64 -3.84
N MET A 150 5.43 2.41 -3.60
CA MET A 150 6.07 2.52 -2.29
C MET A 150 5.95 3.96 -1.80
N PHE A 151 5.33 4.14 -0.64
CA PHE A 151 5.26 5.41 0.06
C PHE A 151 6.28 5.42 1.20
N LEU A 152 7.12 6.43 1.26
CA LEU A 152 8.05 6.68 2.35
C LEU A 152 7.56 7.90 3.13
N VAL A 153 7.00 7.69 4.32
CA VAL A 153 6.59 8.76 5.23
C VAL A 153 7.76 9.06 6.16
N SER A 154 8.47 10.16 5.92
CA SER A 154 9.69 10.55 6.65
C SER A 154 10.01 12.01 6.37
N ASP A 155 10.76 12.64 7.27
CA ASP A 155 11.42 13.92 7.05
C ASP A 155 12.74 13.77 6.24
N LEU A 156 13.07 12.55 5.80
CA LEU A 156 14.22 12.20 4.98
C LEU A 156 15.59 12.43 5.64
N TYR A 157 15.63 12.71 6.95
CA TYR A 157 16.89 12.72 7.68
C TYR A 157 17.36 11.28 7.91
N GLU A 158 18.40 10.88 7.18
CA GLU A 158 19.00 9.56 7.31
C GLU A 158 20.05 9.55 8.42
N GLY A 159 19.90 8.66 9.40
CA GLY A 159 20.89 8.41 10.45
C GLY A 159 21.85 7.25 10.13
N GLY A 160 21.53 6.44 9.11
CA GLY A 160 22.37 5.39 8.56
C GLY A 160 23.26 5.84 7.39
N ASP A 161 23.42 4.97 6.39
CA ASP A 161 24.22 5.25 5.19
C ASP A 161 23.36 5.89 4.08
N GLN A 162 23.41 7.23 4.01
CA GLN A 162 22.70 8.03 3.01
C GLN A 162 23.08 7.69 1.56
N ALA A 163 24.34 7.36 1.28
CA ALA A 163 24.76 7.01 -0.07
C ALA A 163 24.15 5.68 -0.51
N SER A 164 24.15 4.69 0.38
CA SER A 164 23.47 3.41 0.17
C SER A 164 21.96 3.57 0.07
N MET A 165 21.34 4.43 0.90
CA MET A 165 19.92 4.77 0.83
C MET A 165 19.55 5.30 -0.55
N LEU A 166 20.24 6.35 -1.04
CA LEU A 166 19.96 6.95 -2.35
C LEU A 166 20.18 5.96 -3.50
N LYS A 167 21.27 5.18 -3.45
CA LYS A 167 21.54 4.13 -4.45
C LYS A 167 20.44 3.09 -4.50
N ARG A 168 19.92 2.68 -3.34
CA ARG A 168 18.84 1.69 -3.23
C ARG A 168 17.51 2.25 -3.75
N THR A 169 17.17 3.49 -3.39
CA THR A 169 15.98 4.16 -3.92
C THR A 169 16.04 4.25 -5.44
N ALA A 170 17.17 4.69 -6.00
CA ALA A 170 17.38 4.73 -7.45
C ALA A 170 17.24 3.34 -8.10
N ALA A 171 17.74 2.27 -7.46
CA ALA A 171 17.59 0.90 -7.95
C ALA A 171 16.13 0.42 -7.94
N LEU A 172 15.35 0.76 -6.91
CA LEU A 172 13.92 0.46 -6.84
C LEU A 172 13.15 1.15 -7.97
N VAL A 173 13.43 2.44 -8.20
CA VAL A 173 12.82 3.20 -9.30
C VAL A 173 13.21 2.63 -10.65
N ALA A 174 14.49 2.32 -10.86
CA ALA A 174 14.98 1.70 -12.10
C ALA A 174 14.35 0.32 -12.36
N ALA A 175 14.03 -0.44 -11.31
CA ALA A 175 13.29 -1.70 -11.43
C ALA A 175 11.81 -1.50 -11.85
N GLY A 176 11.28 -0.28 -11.69
CA GLY A 176 9.92 0.11 -12.06
C GLY A 176 8.97 0.31 -10.88
N VAL A 177 9.48 0.31 -9.64
CA VAL A 177 8.69 0.67 -8.45
C VAL A 177 8.39 2.17 -8.50
N GLN A 178 7.13 2.55 -8.29
CA GLN A 178 6.79 3.95 -8.11
C GLN A 178 7.01 4.34 -6.64
N VAL A 179 8.14 4.98 -6.36
CA VAL A 179 8.47 5.47 -5.02
C VAL A 179 8.00 6.92 -4.87
N ILE A 180 7.35 7.24 -3.75
CA ILE A 180 6.82 8.57 -3.43
C ILE A 180 7.21 8.89 -1.98
N ALA A 181 7.86 10.04 -1.75
CA ALA A 181 8.21 10.52 -0.43
C ALA A 181 7.11 11.47 0.10
N LEU A 182 6.54 11.12 1.24
CA LEU A 182 5.52 11.88 1.95
C LEU A 182 6.17 12.58 3.14
N LEU A 183 6.37 13.89 2.98
CA LEU A 183 6.97 14.72 4.01
C LEU A 183 5.90 14.99 5.08
N ALA A 184 6.22 14.66 6.33
CA ALA A 184 5.38 15.05 7.45
C ALA A 184 5.25 16.57 7.52
N LEU A 185 4.02 17.04 7.75
CA LEU A 185 3.77 18.43 8.11
C LEU A 185 4.04 18.58 9.60
N SER A 186 4.98 19.45 9.97
CA SER A 186 5.08 19.90 11.36
C SER A 186 3.85 20.75 11.70
N ASP A 187 3.39 20.68 12.95
CA ASP A 187 2.28 21.51 13.44
C ASP A 187 2.60 23.03 13.37
N ASP A 188 3.89 23.39 13.21
CA ASP A 188 4.40 24.76 13.11
C ASP A 188 4.44 25.32 11.67
N GLY A 189 3.92 24.59 10.67
CA GLY A 189 3.70 25.10 9.32
C GLY A 189 4.94 25.26 8.43
N ALA A 190 6.15 24.98 8.93
CA ALA A 190 7.37 24.87 8.14
C ALA A 190 7.75 23.39 7.97
N PRO A 191 7.73 22.83 6.74
CA PRO A 191 8.13 21.45 6.53
C PRO A 191 9.63 21.32 6.84
N SER A 192 9.96 20.63 7.94
CA SER A 192 11.34 20.30 8.31
C SER A 192 11.67 18.97 7.67
N PHE A 193 12.54 18.98 6.64
CA PHE A 193 13.02 17.78 5.97
C PHE A 193 14.39 18.00 5.35
N ASP A 194 15.10 16.92 5.03
CA ASP A 194 16.38 17.02 4.30
C ASP A 194 16.14 17.37 2.83
N HIS A 195 16.26 18.67 2.51
CA HIS A 195 16.13 19.19 1.15
C HIS A 195 17.13 18.59 0.16
N ARG A 196 18.34 18.20 0.61
CA ARG A 196 19.36 17.62 -0.27
C ARG A 196 18.99 16.20 -0.66
N VAL A 197 18.52 15.41 0.30
CA VAL A 197 18.00 14.05 0.05
C VAL A 197 16.76 14.13 -0.85
N ALA A 198 15.82 15.04 -0.56
CA ALA A 198 14.63 15.25 -1.38
C ALA A 198 14.98 15.63 -2.83
N ALA A 199 15.93 16.55 -3.03
CA ALA A 199 16.38 16.95 -4.36
C ALA A 199 17.10 15.81 -5.10
N ALA A 200 17.94 15.03 -4.40
CA ALA A 200 18.58 13.85 -4.98
C ALA A 200 17.54 12.81 -5.41
N MET A 201 16.55 12.54 -4.56
CA MET A 201 15.42 11.65 -4.84
C MET A 201 14.59 12.12 -6.05
N ALA A 202 14.30 13.41 -6.14
CA ALA A 202 13.63 13.99 -7.30
C ALA A 202 14.46 13.82 -8.59
N GLY A 203 15.79 13.89 -8.50
CA GLY A 203 16.72 13.69 -9.62
C GLY A 203 16.59 12.34 -10.31
N PHE A 204 16.09 11.31 -9.64
CA PHE A 204 15.78 10.00 -10.24
C PHE A 204 14.28 9.67 -10.21
N GLY A 205 13.40 10.67 -10.09
CA GLY A 205 11.96 10.54 -10.32
C GLY A 205 11.11 10.20 -9.10
N VAL A 206 11.63 10.40 -7.88
CA VAL A 206 10.86 10.25 -6.64
C VAL A 206 10.33 11.62 -6.20
N PRO A 207 9.02 11.90 -6.33
CA PRO A 207 8.46 13.15 -5.86
C PRO A 207 8.44 13.17 -4.32
N ALA A 208 8.81 14.32 -3.75
CA ALA A 208 8.75 14.60 -2.32
C ALA A 208 7.85 15.80 -2.06
N PHE A 209 6.80 15.60 -1.25
CA PHE A 209 5.84 16.64 -0.89
C PHE A 209 5.07 16.28 0.38
N ALA A 210 4.46 17.29 1.00
CA ALA A 210 3.54 17.08 2.10
C ALA A 210 2.16 16.63 1.60
N CYS A 211 1.61 15.57 2.20
CA CYS A 211 0.27 15.08 1.89
C CYS A 211 -0.54 14.97 3.18
N THR A 212 -1.67 15.65 3.24
CA THR A 212 -2.58 15.52 4.37
C THR A 212 -3.37 14.19 4.28
N PRO A 213 -3.91 13.68 5.40
CA PRO A 213 -4.68 12.44 5.43
C PRO A 213 -5.90 12.38 4.52
N ASP A 214 -6.58 13.50 4.35
CA ASP A 214 -7.74 13.64 3.48
C ASP A 214 -7.39 13.53 1.98
N GLN A 215 -6.16 13.91 1.61
CA GLN A 215 -5.67 13.86 0.23
C GLN A 215 -5.08 12.49 -0.13
N PHE A 216 -4.66 11.70 0.86
CA PHE A 216 -3.98 10.43 0.65
C PHE A 216 -4.76 9.40 -0.18
N PRO A 217 -6.09 9.22 -0.03
CA PRO A 217 -6.85 8.31 -0.89
C PRO A 217 -6.77 8.69 -2.39
N GLU A 218 -6.80 9.99 -2.70
CA GLU A 218 -6.70 10.47 -4.07
C GLU A 218 -5.29 10.31 -4.63
N LEU A 219 -4.28 10.54 -3.79
CA LEU A 219 -2.88 10.28 -4.14
C LEU A 219 -2.67 8.81 -4.49
N VAL A 220 -3.17 7.89 -3.64
CA VAL A 220 -3.10 6.45 -3.88
C VAL A 220 -3.78 6.13 -5.22
N ALA A 221 -4.97 6.67 -5.49
CA ALA A 221 -5.64 6.47 -6.77
C ALA A 221 -4.79 6.96 -7.97
N ALA A 222 -4.19 8.14 -7.88
CA ALA A 222 -3.33 8.70 -8.93
C ALA A 222 -2.08 7.83 -9.18
N ALA A 223 -1.43 7.37 -8.11
CA ALA A 223 -0.26 6.49 -8.20
C ALA A 223 -0.62 5.14 -8.83
N LEU A 224 -1.72 4.50 -8.40
CA LEU A 224 -2.15 3.20 -8.93
C LEU A 224 -2.50 3.26 -10.43
N GLN A 225 -3.01 4.41 -10.89
CA GLN A 225 -3.29 4.72 -12.29
C GLN A 225 -2.06 5.13 -13.10
N LYS A 226 -0.86 5.21 -12.48
CA LYS A 226 0.37 5.71 -13.09
C LYS A 226 0.23 7.12 -13.68
N ARG A 227 -0.63 7.94 -13.07
CA ARG A 227 -0.68 9.37 -13.39
C ARG A 227 0.58 10.04 -12.87
N ASP A 228 0.94 11.17 -13.48
CA ASP A 228 2.01 12.02 -12.96
C ASP A 228 1.61 12.56 -11.58
N VAL A 229 2.26 12.04 -10.54
CA VAL A 229 2.00 12.41 -9.14
C VAL A 229 2.49 13.83 -8.85
N SER A 230 3.56 14.27 -9.50
CA SER A 230 4.07 15.64 -9.38
C SER A 230 3.09 16.64 -9.97
N GLN A 231 2.45 16.29 -11.09
CA GLN A 231 1.36 17.07 -11.67
C GLN A 231 0.13 17.07 -10.75
N TRP A 232 -0.28 15.91 -10.24
CA TRP A 232 -1.40 15.79 -9.30
C TRP A 232 -1.25 16.68 -8.06
N ALA A 233 -0.03 16.75 -7.52
CA ALA A 233 0.31 17.59 -6.37
C ALA A 233 0.23 19.09 -6.73
N ALA A 234 0.77 19.48 -7.89
CA ALA A 234 0.72 20.85 -8.37
C ALA A 234 -0.73 21.34 -8.61
N GLU A 235 -1.61 20.49 -9.15
CA GLU A 235 -3.04 20.78 -9.33
C GLU A 235 -3.77 21.08 -8.00
N ARG A 236 -3.21 20.62 -6.88
CA ARG A 236 -3.75 20.82 -5.52
C ARG A 236 -3.02 21.91 -4.74
N GLY A 237 -2.13 22.65 -5.39
CA GLY A 237 -1.31 23.67 -4.73
C GLY A 237 -0.29 23.10 -3.75
N ILE A 238 0.02 21.80 -3.84
CA ILE A 238 1.02 21.15 -3.01
C ILE A 238 2.39 21.39 -3.63
N ALA A 239 3.29 22.02 -2.88
CA ALA A 239 4.67 22.24 -3.31
C ALA A 239 5.42 20.90 -3.39
N THR A 240 5.92 20.58 -4.59
CA THR A 240 6.77 19.41 -4.85
C THR A 240 8.22 19.83 -5.05
N GLN A 241 9.17 19.10 -4.48
CA GLN A 241 10.56 19.20 -4.93
C GLN A 241 10.67 18.60 -6.34
N ARG A 242 11.03 19.42 -7.32
CA ARG A 242 11.22 19.01 -8.72
C ARG A 242 12.70 18.93 -9.03
N SER A 243 13.09 17.98 -9.87
CA SER A 243 14.36 18.08 -10.60
C SER A 243 14.30 19.33 -11.48
N GLY A 244 15.26 20.24 -11.27
CA GLY A 244 15.51 21.36 -12.16
C GLY A 244 16.08 20.91 -13.49
#